data_AF-A0A451B444-F1
#
_entry.id   AF-A0A451B444-F1
#
_cell.length_a   1.000
_cell.length_b   1.000
_cell.length_c   1.000
_cell.angle_alpha   90.00
_cell.angle_beta   90.00
_cell.angle_gamma   90.00
#
_symmetry.space_group_name_H-M   'P 1'
#
loop_
_entity.id
_entity.type
_entity.pdbx_description
1 polymer ?
#
loop_
_entity_poly.entity_id
_entity_poly.type
_entity_poly.pdbx_seq_one_letter_code
_entity_poly.pdbx_strand_id
1 'polypeptide(L)'
;MPHSDKKIPPQKIPRRQSDLGRLLGRREFLSTSGAAGVAAFLAVNPIAKAIAKTEPQTLLGFEPVSASIRDEVLVPKGYRAEVFLSWGDPIFPDAPAFDQNADAEARARQFGDHNDGMALFPLGDAIGDDSGYERAVLVVNHEFTDYQYLFPHGGNAMTAEEVKKAQAVHGVSVVEIEKQDGHWRIDRSGKLNRRITANTPMEITGPAAGHALLKTAFDNSGRYVLGTLGNCANGQTPWGTYLSCEENFNYYFVSSGESDPGETYRRYGISRRDKKGYQWYKFDPRFDVAEHPNEAAPLRLGGGDGPHGSRLHAQEAHRPRSLQA
;
A
#
# COMPACT_ATOMS: atom_id res chain seq x y z
N MET A 1 0.12 5.26 -110.85
CA MET A 1 -1.20 4.90 -111.43
C MET A 1 -2.24 4.93 -110.31
N PRO A 2 -3.49 5.34 -110.59
CA PRO A 2 -4.22 6.43 -109.91
C PRO A 2 -5.31 5.90 -108.94
N HIS A 3 -6.01 6.67 -108.09
CA HIS A 3 -7.03 7.68 -108.40
C HIS A 3 -7.46 8.45 -107.13
N SER A 4 -7.89 9.70 -107.32
CA SER A 4 -8.53 10.57 -106.32
C SER A 4 -10.05 10.49 -106.46
N ASP A 5 -10.79 10.65 -105.35
CA ASP A 5 -12.16 11.20 -105.38
C ASP A 5 -12.49 11.97 -104.09
N LYS A 6 -13.08 13.17 -104.24
CA LYS A 6 -13.54 14.07 -103.16
C LYS A 6 -15.06 13.94 -102.96
N LYS A 7 -15.55 14.03 -101.71
CA LYS A 7 -16.94 14.44 -101.37
C LYS A 7 -17.02 15.28 -100.08
N ILE A 8 -18.04 16.14 -100.04
CA ILE A 8 -18.34 17.34 -99.20
C ILE A 8 -19.20 16.98 -97.94
N PRO A 9 -19.28 17.82 -96.87
CA PRO A 9 -19.51 17.42 -95.47
C PRO A 9 -20.95 17.65 -94.95
N PRO A 10 -21.29 17.27 -93.70
CA PRO A 10 -22.49 17.75 -93.01
C PRO A 10 -22.18 18.64 -91.78
N GLN A 11 -22.92 19.75 -91.65
CA GLN A 11 -22.97 20.60 -90.45
C GLN A 11 -23.84 19.97 -89.34
N LYS A 12 -23.45 20.18 -88.07
CA LYS A 12 -24.21 19.78 -86.87
C LYS A 12 -24.61 21.01 -86.03
N ILE A 13 -25.84 20.96 -85.53
CA ILE A 13 -26.57 21.91 -84.67
C ILE A 13 -25.93 21.99 -83.26
N PRO A 14 -25.90 23.14 -82.55
CA PRO A 14 -25.27 23.24 -81.24
C PRO A 14 -26.14 22.67 -80.11
N ARG A 15 -25.54 21.86 -79.23
CA ARG A 15 -26.13 21.39 -77.96
C ARG A 15 -25.78 22.36 -76.82
N ARG A 16 -26.77 22.66 -75.97
CA ARG A 16 -26.63 23.38 -74.68
C ARG A 16 -25.52 22.75 -73.83
N GLN A 17 -24.58 23.56 -73.33
CA GLN A 17 -23.66 23.19 -72.25
C GLN A 17 -24.46 23.10 -70.93
N SER A 18 -24.21 22.05 -70.14
CA SER A 18 -24.92 21.74 -68.90
C SER A 18 -24.29 22.43 -67.67
N ASP A 19 -25.13 22.88 -66.73
CA ASP A 19 -24.77 23.54 -65.46
C ASP A 19 -23.92 22.68 -64.50
N LEU A 20 -23.67 21.42 -64.83
CA LEU A 20 -22.86 20.48 -64.02
C LEU A 20 -21.40 20.92 -63.89
N GLY A 21 -20.80 21.47 -64.96
CA GLY A 21 -19.39 21.88 -64.95
C GLY A 21 -19.09 23.05 -64.01
N ARG A 22 -20.07 23.94 -63.80
CA ARG A 22 -19.95 25.10 -62.89
C ARG A 22 -20.02 24.71 -61.41
N LEU A 23 -20.73 23.64 -61.07
CA LEU A 23 -20.84 23.13 -59.69
C LEU A 23 -19.61 22.33 -59.27
N LEU A 24 -18.97 21.61 -60.21
CA LEU A 24 -17.73 20.88 -59.97
C LEU A 24 -16.56 21.84 -59.67
N GLY A 25 -16.38 22.91 -60.45
CA GLY A 25 -15.30 23.89 -60.22
C GLY A 25 -15.41 24.67 -58.90
N ARG A 26 -16.61 24.89 -58.38
CA ARG A 26 -16.82 25.55 -57.07
C ARG A 26 -16.46 24.65 -55.90
N ARG A 27 -16.78 23.35 -55.98
CA ARG A 27 -16.43 22.37 -54.94
C ARG A 27 -14.93 22.11 -54.89
N GLU A 28 -14.29 21.98 -56.05
CA GLU A 28 -12.84 21.86 -56.13
C GLU A 28 -12.15 23.10 -55.57
N PHE A 29 -12.57 24.31 -55.96
CA PHE A 29 -11.99 25.54 -55.42
C PHE A 29 -12.17 25.66 -53.90
N LEU A 30 -13.38 25.43 -53.36
CA LEU A 30 -13.63 25.51 -51.91
C LEU A 30 -12.89 24.42 -51.13
N SER A 31 -12.77 23.21 -51.69
CA SER A 31 -12.00 22.10 -51.10
C SER A 31 -10.52 22.45 -51.02
N THR A 32 -9.94 22.92 -52.12
CA THR A 32 -8.50 23.17 -52.23
C THR A 32 -8.08 24.44 -51.47
N SER A 33 -8.91 25.50 -51.50
CA SER A 33 -8.66 26.73 -50.73
C SER A 33 -8.88 26.52 -49.22
N GLY A 34 -9.86 25.70 -48.83
CA GLY A 34 -10.11 25.36 -47.42
C GLY A 34 -8.95 24.56 -46.80
N ALA A 35 -8.42 23.57 -47.52
CA ALA A 35 -7.28 22.78 -47.05
C ALA A 35 -6.00 23.61 -46.88
N ALA A 36 -5.71 24.53 -47.81
CA ALA A 36 -4.55 25.40 -47.73
C ALA A 36 -4.65 26.40 -46.56
N GLY A 37 -5.85 26.95 -46.31
CA GLY A 37 -6.09 27.88 -45.21
C GLY A 37 -5.93 27.23 -43.82
N VAL A 38 -6.40 26.00 -43.66
CA VAL A 38 -6.26 25.24 -42.41
C VAL A 38 -4.79 24.87 -42.13
N ALA A 39 -4.06 24.42 -43.15
CA ALA A 39 -2.64 24.09 -43.01
C ALA A 39 -1.80 25.32 -42.64
N ALA A 40 -2.06 26.47 -43.28
CA ALA A 40 -1.40 27.72 -42.94
C ALA A 40 -1.74 28.16 -41.50
N PHE A 41 -3.02 28.13 -41.10
CA PHE A 41 -3.46 28.49 -39.76
C PHE A 41 -2.81 27.62 -38.67
N LEU A 42 -2.70 26.30 -38.88
CA LEU A 42 -2.02 25.40 -37.96
C LEU A 42 -0.49 25.63 -37.91
N ALA A 43 0.13 25.99 -39.04
CA ALA A 43 1.58 26.23 -39.11
C ALA A 43 2.02 27.54 -38.42
N VAL A 44 1.15 28.55 -38.30
CA VAL A 44 1.45 29.80 -37.57
C VAL A 44 0.89 29.83 -36.15
N ASN A 45 0.07 28.83 -35.76
CA ASN A 45 -0.54 28.79 -34.43
C ASN A 45 0.53 28.41 -33.37
N PRO A 46 0.83 29.29 -32.40
CA PRO A 46 1.83 29.04 -31.37
C PRO A 46 1.48 27.83 -30.48
N ILE A 47 0.20 27.49 -30.34
CA ILE A 47 -0.27 26.31 -29.61
C ILE A 47 0.05 25.03 -30.37
N ALA A 48 -0.14 25.01 -31.70
CA ALA A 48 0.21 23.86 -32.54
C ALA A 48 1.72 23.61 -32.58
N LYS A 49 2.54 24.69 -32.60
CA LYS A 49 4.00 24.58 -32.44
C LYS A 49 4.42 24.15 -31.05
N ALA A 50 3.69 24.52 -30.00
CA ALA A 50 3.96 24.06 -28.64
C ALA A 50 3.64 22.57 -28.48
N ILE A 51 2.51 22.10 -29.02
CA ILE A 51 2.13 20.68 -29.02
C ILE A 51 3.12 19.85 -29.86
N ALA A 52 3.56 20.35 -31.01
CA ALA A 52 4.55 19.66 -31.86
C ALA A 52 5.99 19.67 -31.28
N LYS A 53 6.28 20.54 -30.29
CA LYS A 53 7.54 20.55 -29.54
C LYS A 53 7.54 19.65 -28.31
N THR A 54 6.39 19.07 -27.96
CA THR A 54 6.32 18.06 -26.90
C THR A 54 6.79 16.75 -27.49
N GLU A 55 8.11 16.54 -27.49
CA GLU A 55 8.67 15.20 -27.63
C GLU A 55 7.94 14.28 -26.64
N PRO A 56 7.46 13.10 -27.06
CA PRO A 56 6.84 12.16 -26.14
C PRO A 56 7.88 11.82 -25.05
N GLN A 57 7.71 12.38 -23.86
CA GLN A 57 8.55 12.03 -22.74
C GLN A 57 8.27 10.57 -22.41
N THR A 58 9.23 9.71 -22.74
CA THR A 58 9.20 8.33 -22.30
C THR A 58 9.41 8.35 -20.80
N LEU A 59 8.33 8.17 -20.02
CA LEU A 59 8.42 8.04 -18.56
C LEU A 59 9.32 6.85 -18.14
N LEU A 60 9.50 5.87 -19.03
CA LEU A 60 10.33 4.70 -18.84
C LEU A 60 11.73 4.92 -19.44
N GLY A 61 12.68 5.32 -18.59
CA GLY A 61 14.08 5.60 -18.97
C GLY A 61 15.05 4.43 -18.78
N PHE A 62 14.56 3.19 -18.66
CA PHE A 62 15.38 2.01 -18.40
C PHE A 62 15.04 0.84 -19.33
N GLU A 63 16.02 -0.03 -19.57
CA GLU A 63 15.81 -1.28 -20.30
C GLU A 63 15.08 -2.30 -19.40
N PRO A 64 13.99 -2.94 -19.86
CA PRO A 64 13.29 -3.96 -19.08
C PRO A 64 14.19 -5.13 -18.68
N VAL A 65 14.03 -5.61 -17.45
CA VAL A 65 14.75 -6.77 -16.90
C VAL A 65 13.96 -8.06 -17.20
N SER A 66 14.64 -9.13 -17.60
CA SER A 66 13.99 -10.43 -17.84
C SER A 66 13.59 -11.12 -16.53
N ALA A 67 12.50 -11.90 -16.58
CA ALA A 67 12.10 -12.75 -15.46
C ALA A 67 13.22 -13.72 -15.06
N SER A 68 13.33 -13.99 -13.76
CA SER A 68 14.34 -14.87 -13.19
C SER A 68 13.80 -15.62 -11.98
N ILE A 69 14.42 -16.77 -11.67
CA ILE A 69 14.13 -17.59 -10.49
C ILE A 69 15.31 -17.59 -9.50
N ARG A 70 16.30 -16.74 -9.73
CA ARG A 70 17.46 -16.59 -8.83
C ARG A 70 17.01 -15.90 -7.56
N ASP A 71 17.63 -16.28 -6.45
CA ASP A 71 17.46 -15.64 -5.14
C ASP A 71 18.27 -14.33 -5.07
N GLU A 72 17.98 -13.41 -5.98
CA GLU A 72 18.67 -12.12 -6.17
C GLU A 72 17.68 -11.04 -6.63
N VAL A 73 17.88 -9.80 -6.20
CA VAL A 73 17.14 -8.64 -6.74
C VAL A 73 17.82 -8.15 -8.02
N LEU A 74 17.23 -8.45 -9.17
CA LEU A 74 17.72 -7.98 -10.47
C LEU A 74 17.16 -6.60 -10.82
N VAL A 75 18.05 -5.64 -11.06
CA VAL A 75 17.69 -4.25 -11.40
C VAL A 75 18.22 -3.86 -12.79
N PRO A 76 17.64 -2.83 -13.45
CA PRO A 76 18.13 -2.37 -14.74
C PRO A 76 19.58 -1.89 -14.69
N LYS A 77 20.24 -1.85 -15.86
CA LYS A 77 21.61 -1.34 -15.98
C LYS A 77 21.73 0.09 -15.41
N GLY A 78 22.71 0.31 -14.54
CA GLY A 78 22.94 1.60 -13.87
C GLY A 78 22.18 1.79 -12.55
N TYR A 79 21.32 0.84 -12.17
CA TYR A 79 20.65 0.82 -10.87
C TYR A 79 21.38 -0.10 -9.88
N ARG A 80 21.09 0.09 -8.59
CA ARG A 80 21.56 -0.74 -7.49
C ARG A 80 20.43 -0.97 -6.49
N ALA A 81 20.36 -2.18 -5.95
CA ALA A 81 19.52 -2.51 -4.80
C ALA A 81 20.41 -2.72 -3.56
N GLU A 82 19.96 -2.21 -2.41
CA GLU A 82 20.62 -2.38 -1.12
C GLU A 82 19.59 -2.79 -0.08
N VAL A 83 20.00 -3.67 0.83
CA VAL A 83 19.24 -3.91 2.04
C VAL A 83 19.36 -2.67 2.92
N PHE A 84 18.23 -2.11 3.32
CA PHE A 84 18.18 -0.95 4.21
C PHE A 84 17.93 -1.36 5.66
N LEU A 85 16.83 -2.07 5.90
CA LEU A 85 16.46 -2.67 7.18
C LEU A 85 15.98 -4.10 6.96
N SER A 86 16.28 -4.97 7.91
CA SER A 86 15.87 -6.37 7.96
C SER A 86 15.17 -6.68 9.29
N TRP A 87 14.37 -7.74 9.29
CA TRP A 87 13.76 -8.26 10.51
C TRP A 87 14.80 -8.45 11.63
N GLY A 88 14.49 -7.92 12.80
CA GLY A 88 15.33 -7.99 14.00
C GLY A 88 16.49 -6.98 14.06
N ASP A 89 16.61 -6.07 13.08
CA ASP A 89 17.52 -4.94 13.20
C ASP A 89 17.16 -4.06 14.40
N PRO A 90 18.12 -3.62 15.23
CA PRO A 90 17.84 -2.80 16.39
C PRO A 90 17.43 -1.37 15.99
N ILE A 91 16.28 -0.91 16.49
CA ILE A 91 15.79 0.45 16.19
C ILE A 91 16.02 1.46 17.33
N PHE A 92 16.56 1.01 18.46
CA PHE A 92 16.96 1.86 19.60
C PHE A 92 18.45 1.68 19.89
N PRO A 93 19.15 2.61 20.57
CA PRO A 93 20.60 2.53 20.77
C PRO A 93 21.03 1.32 21.62
N ASP A 94 20.19 0.92 22.57
CA ASP A 94 20.38 -0.19 23.52
C ASP A 94 19.57 -1.44 23.13
N ALA A 95 18.85 -1.43 21.99
CA ALA A 95 18.22 -2.64 21.49
C ALA A 95 19.30 -3.66 21.06
N PRO A 96 19.12 -4.96 21.40
CA PRO A 96 20.08 -5.99 21.03
C PRO A 96 20.13 -6.19 19.52
N ALA A 97 21.27 -6.63 19.01
CA ALA A 97 21.37 -7.11 17.63
C ALA A 97 20.48 -8.34 17.41
N PHE A 98 20.24 -8.70 16.15
CA PHE A 98 19.49 -9.91 15.81
C PHE A 98 20.09 -11.14 16.50
N ASP A 99 19.25 -11.85 17.24
CA ASP A 99 19.54 -13.19 17.77
C ASP A 99 18.28 -14.02 17.64
N GLN A 100 18.40 -15.20 17.04
CA GLN A 100 17.32 -16.17 16.89
C GLN A 100 16.64 -16.49 18.22
N ASN A 101 17.38 -16.46 19.33
CA ASN A 101 16.92 -16.77 20.69
C ASN A 101 16.43 -15.54 21.46
N ALA A 102 16.44 -14.34 20.87
CA ALA A 102 15.92 -13.14 21.51
C ALA A 102 14.48 -13.33 21.99
N ASP A 103 14.18 -12.81 23.19
CA ASP A 103 12.87 -12.89 23.82
C ASP A 103 11.89 -11.84 23.26
N ALA A 104 10.68 -11.81 23.84
CA ALA A 104 9.64 -10.86 23.43
C ALA A 104 10.02 -9.40 23.68
N GLU A 105 10.76 -9.10 24.76
CA GLU A 105 11.16 -7.73 25.11
C GLU A 105 12.19 -7.20 24.11
N ALA A 106 13.18 -8.02 23.75
CA ALA A 106 14.13 -7.72 22.70
C ALA A 106 13.42 -7.52 21.35
N ARG A 107 12.49 -8.42 20.98
CA ARG A 107 11.76 -8.34 19.70
C ARG A 107 10.85 -7.14 19.62
N ALA A 108 10.28 -6.67 20.74
CA ALA A 108 9.51 -5.43 20.81
C ALA A 108 10.37 -4.16 20.64
N ARG A 109 11.69 -4.30 20.50
CA ARG A 109 12.66 -3.19 20.31
C ARG A 109 13.47 -3.29 19.02
N GLN A 110 13.17 -4.27 18.19
CA GLN A 110 13.81 -4.49 16.89
C GLN A 110 12.82 -4.21 15.76
N PHE A 111 13.26 -4.16 14.51
CA PHE A 111 12.37 -4.13 13.35
C PHE A 111 11.56 -5.43 13.28
N GLY A 112 10.27 -5.34 13.01
CA GLY A 112 9.37 -6.51 12.96
C GLY A 112 9.65 -7.44 11.77
N ASP A 113 8.85 -8.50 11.69
CA ASP A 113 8.98 -9.55 10.67
C ASP A 113 7.99 -9.34 9.52
N HIS A 114 8.30 -9.87 8.34
CA HIS A 114 7.47 -9.78 7.13
C HIS A 114 6.98 -8.35 6.89
N ASN A 115 7.93 -7.46 6.62
CA ASN A 115 7.63 -6.06 6.34
C ASN A 115 6.69 -5.93 5.12
N ASP A 116 5.66 -5.11 5.26
CA ASP A 116 4.66 -4.91 4.21
C ASP A 116 4.47 -3.40 3.92
N GLY A 117 3.24 -2.88 3.91
CA GLY A 117 2.91 -1.51 3.57
C GLY A 117 3.79 -0.50 4.30
N MET A 118 4.22 0.54 3.60
CA MET A 118 5.11 1.55 4.16
C MET A 118 4.87 2.95 3.59
N ALA A 119 5.19 3.97 4.37
CA ALA A 119 5.17 5.37 3.94
C ALA A 119 6.34 6.15 4.52
N LEU A 120 6.79 7.14 3.75
CA LEU A 120 7.85 8.05 4.12
C LEU A 120 7.25 9.43 4.46
N PHE A 121 7.66 9.99 5.60
CA PHE A 121 7.27 11.32 6.06
C PHE A 121 8.52 12.19 6.21
N PRO A 122 8.79 13.12 5.27
CA PRO A 122 9.93 14.02 5.37
C PRO A 122 9.84 14.87 6.64
N LEU A 123 10.95 14.98 7.38
CA LEU A 123 10.99 15.77 8.61
C LEU A 123 11.16 17.25 8.33
N GLY A 124 11.88 17.65 7.28
CA GLY A 124 12.17 19.06 6.98
C GLY A 124 10.93 19.97 7.04
N ASP A 125 9.84 19.53 6.39
CA ASP A 125 8.58 20.29 6.36
C ASP A 125 7.84 20.29 7.70
N ALA A 126 7.99 19.25 8.52
CA ALA A 126 7.25 19.05 9.77
C ALA A 126 7.91 19.72 10.98
N ILE A 127 9.25 19.73 11.04
CA ILE A 127 10.02 20.33 12.15
C ILE A 127 10.67 21.66 11.77
N GLY A 128 10.49 22.12 10.53
CA GLY A 128 10.94 23.42 10.04
C GLY A 128 12.46 23.53 9.94
N ASP A 129 13.15 22.43 9.66
CA ASP A 129 14.58 22.42 9.37
C ASP A 129 14.85 22.38 7.85
N ASP A 130 16.09 22.64 7.44
CA ASP A 130 16.51 22.69 6.05
C ASP A 130 16.92 21.33 5.48
N SER A 131 16.68 20.23 6.21
CA SER A 131 17.07 18.89 5.79
C SER A 131 16.22 18.35 4.64
N GLY A 132 15.06 18.93 4.37
CA GLY A 132 14.16 18.52 3.29
C GLY A 132 13.83 17.02 3.35
N TYR A 133 14.21 16.28 2.29
CA TYR A 133 14.05 14.82 2.19
C TYR A 133 15.29 14.05 2.65
N GLU A 134 16.29 14.68 3.27
CA GLU A 134 17.47 13.99 3.78
C GLU A 134 17.28 13.47 5.20
N ARG A 135 16.23 13.92 5.90
CA ARG A 135 15.73 13.33 7.15
C ARG A 135 14.25 13.02 7.01
N ALA A 136 13.85 11.83 7.44
CA ALA A 136 12.47 11.39 7.33
C ALA A 136 12.12 10.39 8.43
N VAL A 137 10.82 10.17 8.61
CA VAL A 137 10.27 9.04 9.35
C VAL A 137 9.76 8.03 8.34
N LEU A 138 10.29 6.82 8.41
CA LEU A 138 9.76 5.67 7.69
C LEU A 138 8.84 4.88 8.63
N VAL A 139 7.60 4.65 8.20
CA VAL A 139 6.62 3.83 8.92
C VAL A 139 6.35 2.57 8.11
N VAL A 140 6.53 1.40 8.72
CA VAL A 140 6.47 0.09 8.03
C VAL A 140 5.63 -0.90 8.83
N ASN A 141 4.69 -1.56 8.17
CA ASN A 141 3.90 -2.64 8.73
C ASN A 141 4.69 -3.95 8.82
N HIS A 142 4.27 -4.82 9.73
CA HIS A 142 4.79 -6.18 9.94
C HIS A 142 3.61 -7.14 10.03
N GLU A 143 3.37 -7.85 8.93
CA GLU A 143 2.08 -8.49 8.68
C GLU A 143 1.91 -9.81 9.45
N PHE A 144 2.93 -10.66 9.39
CA PHE A 144 2.94 -12.00 9.96
C PHE A 144 4.35 -12.47 10.33
N THR A 145 4.49 -13.73 10.73
CA THR A 145 5.80 -14.36 10.95
C THR A 145 5.77 -15.83 10.60
N ASP A 146 6.92 -16.33 10.13
CA ASP A 146 7.13 -17.73 9.81
C ASP A 146 7.80 -18.44 11.01
N TYR A 147 7.07 -19.34 11.66
CA TYR A 147 7.57 -20.03 12.86
C TYR A 147 8.81 -20.90 12.61
N GLN A 148 9.01 -21.37 11.38
CA GLN A 148 10.23 -22.08 10.96
C GLN A 148 11.49 -21.21 11.07
N TYR A 149 11.34 -19.89 10.94
CA TYR A 149 12.44 -18.95 11.07
C TYR A 149 12.41 -18.24 12.41
N LEU A 150 11.26 -18.06 13.08
CA LEU A 150 11.19 -17.40 14.38
C LEU A 150 11.68 -18.27 15.54
N PHE A 151 11.48 -19.60 15.45
CA PHE A 151 11.80 -20.56 16.51
C PHE A 151 12.69 -21.69 16.00
N PRO A 152 13.76 -22.07 16.72
CA PRO A 152 14.60 -23.21 16.35
C PRO A 152 13.84 -24.53 16.18
N HIS A 153 12.73 -24.73 16.91
CA HIS A 153 11.88 -25.92 16.82
C HIS A 153 10.72 -25.79 15.81
N GLY A 154 10.68 -24.70 15.03
CA GLY A 154 9.69 -24.48 13.98
C GLY A 154 8.23 -24.41 14.44
N GLY A 155 7.97 -23.97 15.69
CA GLY A 155 6.62 -23.88 16.24
C GLY A 155 6.01 -25.18 16.80
N ASN A 156 6.76 -26.30 16.79
CA ASN A 156 6.25 -27.59 17.28
C ASN A 156 6.03 -27.69 18.79
N ALA A 157 6.72 -26.87 19.60
CA ALA A 157 6.71 -26.93 21.06
C ALA A 157 6.58 -25.53 21.69
N MET A 158 5.54 -24.79 21.29
CA MET A 158 5.32 -23.41 21.75
C MET A 158 5.11 -23.30 23.26
N THR A 159 5.62 -22.22 23.83
CA THR A 159 5.38 -21.76 25.20
C THR A 159 4.67 -20.41 25.24
N ALA A 160 4.19 -19.99 26.43
CA ALA A 160 3.57 -18.68 26.59
C ALA A 160 4.53 -17.51 26.27
N GLU A 161 5.81 -17.63 26.62
CA GLU A 161 6.81 -16.60 26.30
C GLU A 161 7.10 -16.55 24.79
N GLU A 162 7.07 -17.69 24.11
CA GLU A 162 7.22 -17.73 22.65
C GLU A 162 6.00 -17.18 21.92
N VAL A 163 4.79 -17.33 22.46
CA VAL A 163 3.60 -16.62 21.95
C VAL A 163 3.78 -15.10 22.07
N LYS A 164 4.28 -14.59 23.20
CA LYS A 164 4.59 -13.15 23.35
C LYS A 164 5.66 -12.72 22.35
N LYS A 165 6.66 -13.55 22.09
CA LYS A 165 7.70 -13.28 21.07
C LYS A 165 7.09 -13.19 19.67
N ALA A 166 6.21 -14.13 19.30
CA ALA A 166 5.48 -14.09 18.04
C ALA A 166 4.61 -12.83 17.93
N GLN A 167 3.90 -12.47 18.98
CA GLN A 167 3.12 -11.23 19.05
C GLN A 167 3.99 -9.96 18.91
N ALA A 168 5.21 -9.97 19.45
CA ALA A 168 6.12 -8.83 19.43
C ALA A 168 6.75 -8.54 18.05
N VAL A 169 6.72 -9.48 17.10
CA VAL A 169 7.24 -9.25 15.74
C VAL A 169 6.20 -8.67 14.77
N HIS A 170 4.93 -8.61 15.14
CA HIS A 170 3.85 -8.00 14.35
C HIS A 170 3.75 -6.48 14.57
N GLY A 171 2.85 -5.86 13.81
CA GLY A 171 2.40 -4.49 14.04
C GLY A 171 3.09 -3.49 13.13
N VAL A 172 3.75 -2.48 13.69
CA VAL A 172 4.35 -1.36 12.95
C VAL A 172 5.70 -0.96 13.55
N SER A 173 6.68 -0.67 12.69
CA SER A 173 7.89 0.07 13.03
C SER A 173 7.77 1.51 12.58
N VAL A 174 8.08 2.45 13.46
CA VAL A 174 8.33 3.86 13.13
C VAL A 174 9.82 4.09 13.35
N VAL A 175 10.55 4.55 12.33
CA VAL A 175 11.98 4.79 12.42
C VAL A 175 12.36 6.12 11.78
N GLU A 176 13.11 6.95 12.50
CA GLU A 176 13.80 8.10 11.92
C GLU A 176 14.98 7.61 11.09
N ILE A 177 15.10 8.16 9.90
CA ILE A 177 16.11 7.82 8.93
C ILE A 177 16.76 9.09 8.39
N GLU A 178 18.04 8.99 8.07
CA GLU A 178 18.82 10.09 7.54
C GLU A 178 19.69 9.61 6.37
N LYS A 179 19.95 10.53 5.44
CA LYS A 179 20.84 10.28 4.32
C LYS A 179 22.22 10.83 4.66
N GLN A 180 23.21 9.95 4.69
CA GLN A 180 24.62 10.29 4.92
C GLN A 180 25.48 9.72 3.79
N ASP A 181 26.34 10.54 3.20
CA ASP A 181 27.23 10.16 2.09
C ASP A 181 26.50 9.47 0.93
N GLY A 182 25.26 9.87 0.65
CA GLY A 182 24.44 9.28 -0.40
C GLY A 182 23.65 8.03 0.00
N HIS A 183 23.86 7.48 1.20
CA HIS A 183 23.21 6.26 1.70
C HIS A 183 22.23 6.56 2.83
N TRP A 184 21.11 5.83 2.83
CA TRP A 184 20.14 5.90 3.91
C TRP A 184 20.59 5.08 5.11
N ARG A 185 20.40 5.63 6.32
CA ARG A 185 20.68 4.97 7.59
C ARG A 185 19.55 5.25 8.57
N ILE A 186 19.34 4.32 9.49
CA ILE A 186 18.47 4.56 10.65
C ILE A 186 19.20 5.44 11.67
N ASP A 187 18.52 6.49 12.14
CA ASP A 187 18.92 7.19 13.36
C ASP A 187 18.34 6.43 14.55
N ARG A 188 19.14 5.54 15.16
CA ARG A 188 18.72 4.77 16.34
C ARG A 188 18.42 5.64 17.55
N SER A 189 18.91 6.89 17.58
CA SER A 189 18.63 7.86 18.64
C SER A 189 17.42 8.74 18.33
N GLY A 190 16.75 8.50 17.19
CA GLY A 190 15.53 9.15 16.78
C GLY A 190 14.46 9.08 17.88
N LYS A 191 13.89 10.23 18.22
CA LYS A 191 12.89 10.38 19.29
C LYS A 191 11.53 9.81 18.89
N LEU A 192 11.29 9.68 17.59
CA LEU A 192 10.08 9.10 17.02
C LEU A 192 10.17 7.58 16.83
N ASN A 193 11.34 6.97 17.07
CA ASN A 193 11.51 5.53 16.93
C ASN A 193 10.54 4.79 17.84
N ARG A 194 9.80 3.84 17.27
CA ARG A 194 8.74 3.13 17.98
C ARG A 194 8.46 1.76 17.37
N ARG A 195 8.10 0.82 18.24
CA ARG A 195 7.36 -0.39 17.88
C ARG A 195 5.96 -0.31 18.42
N ILE A 196 5.02 -0.60 17.53
CA ILE A 196 3.63 -0.92 17.85
C ILE A 196 3.48 -2.40 17.54
N THR A 197 2.95 -3.18 18.49
CA THR A 197 2.88 -4.65 18.44
C THR A 197 1.48 -5.14 18.72
N ALA A 198 1.26 -6.45 18.63
CA ALA A 198 0.03 -7.14 19.04
C ALA A 198 -0.39 -6.93 20.52
N ASN A 199 0.47 -6.29 21.32
CA ASN A 199 0.21 -6.02 22.74
C ASN A 199 0.27 -4.53 23.11
N THR A 200 0.41 -3.63 22.12
CA THR A 200 0.48 -2.19 22.39
C THR A 200 -0.92 -1.65 22.71
N PRO A 201 -1.13 -0.91 23.82
CA PRO A 201 -2.45 -0.33 24.11
C PRO A 201 -2.90 0.68 23.04
N MET A 202 -4.09 0.50 22.52
CA MET A 202 -4.70 1.35 21.49
C MET A 202 -6.10 1.77 21.93
N GLU A 203 -6.49 2.98 21.55
CA GLU A 203 -7.82 3.54 21.71
C GLU A 203 -8.69 3.20 20.51
N ILE A 204 -9.92 2.78 20.76
CA ILE A 204 -10.97 2.61 19.76
C ILE A 204 -11.79 3.89 19.70
N THR A 205 -11.84 4.49 18.52
CA THR A 205 -12.59 5.71 18.24
C THR A 205 -13.66 5.49 17.16
N GLY A 206 -14.48 6.51 16.91
CA GLY A 206 -15.55 6.44 15.91
C GLY A 206 -16.88 5.90 16.46
N PRO A 207 -17.90 5.71 15.60
CA PRO A 207 -19.27 5.44 16.03
C PRO A 207 -19.47 4.14 16.81
N ALA A 208 -18.62 3.14 16.58
CA ALA A 208 -18.70 1.86 17.29
C ALA A 208 -18.05 1.90 18.69
N ALA A 209 -17.24 2.93 19.01
CA ALA A 209 -16.51 3.00 20.27
C ALA A 209 -17.46 2.97 21.49
N GLY A 210 -17.22 2.03 22.39
CA GLY A 210 -18.03 1.77 23.58
C GLY A 210 -19.27 0.90 23.37
N HIS A 211 -19.50 0.42 22.14
CA HIS A 211 -20.59 -0.50 21.83
C HIS A 211 -20.45 -1.83 22.61
N ALA A 212 -21.57 -2.47 22.93
CA ALA A 212 -21.58 -3.71 23.73
C ALA A 212 -20.73 -4.83 23.14
N LEU A 213 -20.65 -4.91 21.80
CA LEU A 213 -19.82 -5.89 21.07
C LEU A 213 -18.31 -5.63 21.16
N LEU A 214 -17.89 -4.46 21.67
CA LEU A 214 -16.47 -4.14 21.89
C LEU A 214 -16.02 -4.38 23.33
N LYS A 215 -16.96 -4.63 24.23
CA LYS A 215 -16.66 -4.84 25.65
C LYS A 215 -16.19 -6.26 25.86
N THR A 216 -15.05 -6.41 26.53
CA THR A 216 -14.45 -7.69 26.87
C THR A 216 -14.15 -7.74 28.36
N ALA A 217 -13.73 -8.90 28.87
CA ALA A 217 -13.28 -9.02 30.26
C ALA A 217 -12.05 -8.13 30.56
N PHE A 218 -11.30 -7.76 29.52
CA PHE A 218 -10.09 -6.93 29.62
C PHE A 218 -10.38 -5.43 29.43
N ASP A 219 -11.49 -5.08 28.77
CA ASP A 219 -11.98 -3.71 28.63
C ASP A 219 -13.52 -3.66 28.69
N ASN A 220 -14.05 -3.30 29.86
CA ASN A 220 -15.49 -3.13 30.06
C ASN A 220 -16.04 -1.84 29.44
N SER A 221 -15.17 -0.91 29.00
CA SER A 221 -15.60 0.33 28.37
C SER A 221 -15.89 0.14 26.88
N GLY A 222 -15.22 -0.79 26.19
CA GLY A 222 -15.29 -1.01 24.75
C GLY A 222 -14.57 0.07 23.95
N ARG A 223 -13.57 0.72 24.55
CA ARG A 223 -12.82 1.86 24.00
C ARG A 223 -11.31 1.61 23.95
N TYR A 224 -10.83 0.47 24.41
CA TYR A 224 -9.40 0.14 24.43
C TYR A 224 -9.16 -1.29 23.93
N VAL A 225 -8.16 -1.46 23.07
CA VAL A 225 -7.72 -2.75 22.52
C VAL A 225 -6.22 -2.92 22.73
N LEU A 226 -5.79 -4.16 22.89
CA LEU A 226 -4.37 -4.49 22.90
C LEU A 226 -3.94 -4.90 21.50
N GLY A 227 -3.17 -4.01 20.89
CA GLY A 227 -2.41 -4.22 19.68
C GLY A 227 -3.17 -4.08 18.39
N THR A 228 -2.42 -4.34 17.33
CA THR A 228 -2.87 -4.42 15.95
C THR A 228 -2.20 -5.61 15.26
N LEU A 229 -2.90 -6.26 14.33
CA LEU A 229 -2.54 -7.57 13.78
C LEU A 229 -2.82 -7.68 12.29
N GLY A 230 -2.05 -8.52 11.58
CA GLY A 230 -2.26 -8.74 10.14
C GLY A 230 -2.11 -7.44 9.36
N ASN A 231 -1.17 -6.59 9.79
CA ASN A 231 -0.90 -5.27 9.23
C ASN A 231 -0.36 -5.44 7.81
N CYS A 232 -1.22 -5.32 6.80
CA CYS A 232 -0.88 -5.59 5.40
C CYS A 232 -0.38 -4.30 4.73
N ALA A 233 -1.23 -3.64 3.94
CA ALA A 233 -0.90 -2.39 3.26
C ALA A 233 -1.14 -1.14 4.13
N ASN A 234 -0.99 0.03 3.51
CA ASN A 234 -1.03 1.30 4.21
C ASN A 234 -1.72 2.44 3.45
N GLY A 235 -1.95 3.54 4.19
CA GLY A 235 -2.33 4.84 3.64
C GLY A 235 -1.58 5.98 4.32
N GLN A 236 -1.31 7.04 3.58
CA GLN A 236 -0.75 8.27 4.11
C GLN A 236 -1.79 9.38 3.99
N THR A 237 -2.13 10.02 5.11
CA THR A 237 -3.08 11.12 5.11
C THR A 237 -2.37 12.44 4.80
N PRO A 238 -3.07 13.42 4.20
CA PRO A 238 -2.48 14.72 3.91
C PRO A 238 -2.23 15.58 5.17
N TRP A 239 -2.69 15.16 6.34
CA TRP A 239 -2.42 15.80 7.64
C TRP A 239 -1.36 15.06 8.45
N GLY A 240 -0.52 14.24 7.80
CA GLY A 240 0.69 13.69 8.41
C GLY A 240 0.44 12.49 9.33
N THR A 241 -0.58 11.67 9.07
CA THR A 241 -0.82 10.42 9.81
C THR A 241 -0.68 9.20 8.91
N TYR A 242 -0.22 8.11 9.50
CA TYR A 242 -0.14 6.80 8.86
C TYR A 242 -1.39 5.97 9.17
N LEU A 243 -1.92 5.28 8.16
CA LEU A 243 -2.99 4.30 8.28
C LEU A 243 -2.39 2.92 8.03
N SER A 244 -2.46 2.05 9.04
CA SER A 244 -2.21 0.62 8.90
C SER A 244 -3.54 -0.11 8.73
N CYS A 245 -3.57 -1.17 7.92
CA CYS A 245 -4.77 -1.96 7.66
C CYS A 245 -4.62 -3.40 8.17
N GLU A 246 -5.56 -3.85 9.00
CA GLU A 246 -5.63 -5.25 9.45
C GLU A 246 -6.40 -6.07 8.42
N GLU A 247 -5.72 -7.02 7.76
CA GLU A 247 -6.33 -7.88 6.74
C GLU A 247 -6.76 -9.22 7.33
N ASN A 248 -5.80 -10.12 7.55
CA ASN A 248 -6.05 -11.50 7.93
C ASN A 248 -6.11 -11.72 9.46
N PHE A 249 -6.76 -10.82 10.19
CA PHE A 249 -6.85 -10.89 11.66
C PHE A 249 -7.44 -12.22 12.14
N ASN A 250 -8.33 -12.81 11.36
CA ASN A 250 -9.00 -14.08 11.64
C ASN A 250 -8.05 -15.29 11.69
N TYR A 251 -6.81 -15.18 11.21
CA TYR A 251 -5.81 -16.26 11.35
C TYR A 251 -5.29 -16.42 12.77
N TYR A 252 -5.40 -15.40 13.61
CA TYR A 252 -4.87 -15.40 14.97
C TYR A 252 -5.88 -15.91 16.01
N PHE A 253 -7.16 -16.04 15.64
CA PHE A 253 -8.25 -16.44 16.53
C PHE A 253 -8.74 -17.86 16.28
N VAL A 254 -9.08 -18.57 17.36
CA VAL A 254 -9.68 -19.90 17.35
C VAL A 254 -10.90 -19.90 18.25
N SER A 255 -11.94 -20.68 17.90
CA SER A 255 -13.04 -20.98 18.81
C SER A 255 -12.86 -22.40 19.34
N SER A 256 -12.15 -22.57 20.46
CA SER A 256 -11.73 -23.91 20.92
C SER A 256 -12.91 -24.77 21.45
N GLY A 257 -13.98 -24.12 21.90
CA GLY A 257 -15.19 -24.75 22.44
C GLY A 257 -15.89 -25.72 21.48
N GLU A 258 -16.80 -26.52 22.04
CA GLU A 258 -17.59 -27.49 21.27
C GLU A 258 -18.74 -26.86 20.48
N SER A 259 -19.19 -25.67 20.91
CA SER A 259 -20.27 -24.94 20.24
C SER A 259 -19.81 -24.30 18.92
N ASP A 260 -20.75 -24.19 17.98
CA ASP A 260 -20.56 -23.40 16.76
C ASP A 260 -20.22 -21.95 17.15
N PRO A 261 -19.16 -21.33 16.59
CA PRO A 261 -18.86 -19.93 16.85
C PRO A 261 -20.01 -19.01 16.40
N GLY A 262 -20.88 -19.46 15.49
CA GLY A 262 -22.04 -18.71 15.03
C GLY A 262 -21.78 -17.99 13.70
N GLU A 263 -22.85 -17.44 13.12
CA GLU A 263 -22.85 -16.94 11.73
C GLU A 263 -21.84 -15.80 11.51
N THR A 264 -21.77 -14.86 12.45
CA THR A 264 -20.85 -13.72 12.35
C THR A 264 -19.39 -14.16 12.24
N TYR A 265 -18.90 -14.97 13.17
CA TYR A 265 -17.50 -15.41 13.14
C TYR A 265 -17.21 -16.34 11.95
N ARG A 266 -18.19 -17.15 11.54
CA ARG A 266 -18.08 -17.96 10.31
C ARG A 266 -17.93 -17.10 9.06
N ARG A 267 -18.67 -15.99 8.97
CA ARG A 267 -18.57 -15.02 7.88
C ARG A 267 -17.17 -14.40 7.79
N TYR A 268 -16.53 -14.13 8.93
CA TYR A 268 -15.15 -13.64 9.00
C TYR A 268 -14.10 -14.76 8.99
N GLY A 269 -14.51 -16.00 8.77
CA GLY A 269 -13.60 -17.13 8.62
C GLY A 269 -12.90 -17.57 9.91
N ILE A 270 -13.42 -17.22 11.08
CA ILE A 270 -12.96 -17.79 12.36
C ILE A 270 -13.59 -19.17 12.53
N SER A 271 -12.80 -20.13 13.01
CA SER A 271 -13.22 -21.53 13.12
C SER A 271 -12.63 -22.21 14.34
N ARG A 272 -13.01 -23.47 14.56
CA ARG A 272 -12.42 -24.33 15.61
C ARG A 272 -11.00 -24.78 15.30
N ARG A 273 -10.54 -24.60 14.05
CA ARG A 273 -9.17 -24.95 13.63
C ARG A 273 -8.30 -23.72 13.67
N ASP A 274 -7.11 -23.87 14.24
CA ASP A 274 -6.00 -22.96 14.03
C ASP A 274 -5.50 -23.11 12.59
N LYS A 275 -5.89 -22.18 11.72
CA LYS A 275 -5.66 -22.28 10.27
C LYS A 275 -4.19 -22.09 9.89
N LYS A 276 -3.44 -21.36 10.70
CA LYS A 276 -2.04 -20.99 10.42
C LYS A 276 -1.06 -21.60 11.41
N GLY A 277 -1.54 -22.23 12.49
CA GLY A 277 -0.70 -22.89 13.48
C GLY A 277 -0.04 -21.91 14.45
N TYR A 278 -0.62 -20.73 14.66
CA TYR A 278 -0.06 -19.71 15.55
C TYR A 278 -0.09 -20.13 17.01
N GLN A 279 -1.09 -20.92 17.41
CA GLN A 279 -1.26 -21.48 18.76
C GLN A 279 -1.41 -20.44 19.87
N TRP A 280 -1.72 -19.17 19.54
CA TRP A 280 -1.84 -18.10 20.53
C TRP A 280 -2.93 -18.37 21.56
N TYR A 281 -4.10 -18.83 21.12
CA TYR A 281 -5.23 -19.16 21.99
C TYR A 281 -4.89 -20.15 23.12
N LYS A 282 -3.85 -21.00 22.95
CA LYS A 282 -3.43 -21.97 23.98
C LYS A 282 -2.72 -21.32 25.17
N PHE A 283 -2.17 -20.12 24.99
CA PHE A 283 -1.32 -19.45 25.97
C PHE A 283 -1.73 -18.00 26.26
N ASP A 284 -2.58 -17.43 25.41
CA ASP A 284 -3.19 -16.11 25.57
C ASP A 284 -4.69 -16.24 25.28
N PRO A 285 -5.55 -16.29 26.33
CA PRO A 285 -6.96 -16.60 26.18
C PRO A 285 -7.71 -15.53 25.37
N ARG A 286 -7.15 -14.31 25.21
CA ARG A 286 -7.70 -13.28 24.30
C ARG A 286 -7.98 -13.83 22.91
N PHE A 287 -7.14 -14.74 22.42
CA PHE A 287 -7.25 -15.32 21.09
C PHE A 287 -8.20 -16.52 21.00
N ASP A 288 -8.82 -16.91 22.12
CA ASP A 288 -9.88 -17.90 22.15
C ASP A 288 -11.27 -17.25 22.18
N VAL A 289 -11.99 -17.35 21.07
CA VAL A 289 -13.35 -16.83 20.91
C VAL A 289 -14.35 -17.56 21.82
N ALA A 290 -14.06 -18.79 22.25
CA ALA A 290 -14.92 -19.50 23.19
C ALA A 290 -14.86 -18.90 24.60
N GLU A 291 -13.73 -18.31 24.99
CA GLU A 291 -13.54 -17.66 26.29
C GLU A 291 -13.84 -16.14 26.22
N HIS A 292 -13.34 -15.49 25.17
CA HIS A 292 -13.43 -14.05 24.97
C HIS A 292 -14.00 -13.72 23.58
N PRO A 293 -15.30 -13.99 23.34
CA PRO A 293 -15.90 -13.89 22.01
C PRO A 293 -15.75 -12.49 21.41
N ASN A 294 -15.94 -11.45 22.23
CA ASN A 294 -15.87 -10.07 21.77
C ASN A 294 -14.44 -9.58 21.45
N GLU A 295 -13.39 -10.32 21.79
CA GLU A 295 -12.01 -9.94 21.45
C GLU A 295 -11.77 -10.04 19.94
N ALA A 296 -12.32 -11.09 19.32
CA ALA A 296 -12.30 -11.32 17.88
C ALA A 296 -13.44 -10.61 17.13
N ALA A 297 -14.20 -9.76 17.82
CA ALA A 297 -15.27 -9.03 17.18
C ALA A 297 -14.67 -8.25 15.99
N PRO A 298 -15.26 -8.36 14.78
CA PRO A 298 -14.80 -7.61 13.60
C PRO A 298 -14.86 -6.09 13.73
N LEU A 299 -15.38 -5.61 14.86
CA LEU A 299 -15.43 -4.20 15.23
C LEU A 299 -14.27 -3.82 16.16
N ARG A 300 -13.46 -4.78 16.61
CA ARG A 300 -12.31 -4.60 17.49
C ARG A 300 -11.00 -4.81 16.73
N LEU A 301 -11.02 -5.76 15.78
CA LEU A 301 -9.92 -6.09 14.87
C LEU A 301 -10.50 -6.39 13.47
N GLY A 302 -9.87 -5.86 12.43
CA GLY A 302 -10.35 -5.94 11.03
C GLY A 302 -11.42 -4.91 10.66
N GLY A 303 -11.43 -4.48 9.39
CA GLY A 303 -12.45 -3.59 8.83
C GLY A 303 -13.59 -4.39 8.20
N GLY A 304 -14.81 -4.24 8.70
CA GLY A 304 -16.00 -4.86 8.11
C GLY A 304 -16.91 -3.85 7.41
N ASP A 305 -17.23 -4.08 6.13
CA ASP A 305 -18.36 -3.43 5.46
C ASP A 305 -19.68 -4.07 5.94
N GLY A 306 -20.23 -3.53 7.02
CA GLY A 306 -21.64 -3.72 7.37
C GLY A 306 -22.55 -2.90 6.44
N PRO A 307 -23.86 -3.25 6.32
CA PRO A 307 -24.82 -2.51 5.48
C PRO A 307 -25.01 -1.03 5.89
N HIS A 308 -24.43 -0.62 7.02
CA HIS A 308 -24.30 0.76 7.47
C HIS A 308 -22.83 1.02 7.78
N GLY A 309 -22.08 1.51 6.77
CA GLY A 309 -20.62 1.72 6.82
C GLY A 309 -20.14 2.48 8.06
N SER A 310 -19.81 1.74 9.10
CA SER A 310 -19.28 2.24 10.36
C SER A 310 -17.77 2.02 10.33
N ARG A 311 -17.03 3.08 9.99
CA ARG A 311 -15.57 3.06 10.01
C ARG A 311 -15.09 3.07 11.46
N LEU A 312 -14.37 2.02 11.84
CA LEU A 312 -13.64 1.94 13.09
C LEU A 312 -12.23 2.51 12.87
N HIS A 313 -11.74 3.29 13.83
CA HIS A 313 -10.34 3.70 13.85
C HIS A 313 -9.76 3.36 15.21
N ALA A 314 -8.81 2.41 15.23
CA ALA A 314 -7.92 2.22 16.36
C ALA A 314 -6.74 3.19 16.21
N GLN A 315 -6.51 4.03 17.21
CA GLN A 315 -5.35 4.90 17.28
C GLN A 315 -4.53 4.53 18.50
N GLU A 316 -3.24 4.75 18.47
CA GLU A 316 -2.43 4.49 19.65
C GLU A 316 -2.82 5.43 20.80
N ALA A 317 -3.06 4.87 21.98
CA ALA A 317 -3.47 5.66 23.13
C ALA A 317 -2.34 6.62 23.55
N HIS A 318 -2.66 7.91 23.71
CA HIS A 318 -1.71 8.88 24.27
C HIS A 318 -1.34 8.49 25.70
N ARG A 319 -0.05 8.35 26.02
CA ARG A 319 0.42 8.29 27.42
C ARG A 319 -0.04 9.59 28.10
N PRO A 320 -0.73 9.54 29.26
CA PRO A 320 -0.91 10.74 30.06
C PRO A 320 0.48 11.28 30.47
N ARG A 321 0.66 12.61 30.40
CA ARG A 321 1.91 13.32 30.77
C ARG A 321 2.35 13.13 32.24
N SER A 322 1.64 12.34 33.04
CA SER A 322 1.84 12.20 34.47
C SER A 322 2.74 11.03 34.89
N LEU A 323 3.44 10.37 33.97
CA LEU A 323 4.42 9.31 34.27
C LEU A 323 5.77 9.57 33.60
N GLN A 324 6.23 10.82 33.70
CA GLN A 324 7.65 11.18 33.66
C GLN A 324 8.04 11.67 35.05
N ALA A 325 8.44 10.73 35.91
CA ALA A 325 9.19 10.95 37.13
C ALA A 325 10.10 9.75 37.33
#